data_AF-A0A9P7GR46-F1
#
_entry.id   AF-A0A9P7GR46-F1
#
_cell.length_a   1.000
_cell.length_b   1.000
_cell.length_c   1.000
_cell.angle_alpha   90.00
_cell.angle_beta   90.00
_cell.angle_gamma   90.00
#
_symmetry.space_group_name_H-M   'P 1'
#
loop_
_entity.id
_entity.type
_entity.pdbx_description
1 polymer ?
#
loop_
_entity_poly.entity_id
_entity_poly.type
_entity_poly.pdbx_seq_one_letter_code
_entity_poly.pdbx_strand_id
1 'polypeptide(L)'
;MADHPNQIIATVSNRYFLGPDISTMETFYSNSLETCVASNEVCKAFGIKISPNAQVVQIARNAGFNSLFIDLEHGWLSLAETSNLCNVGLLSGITPFVRVPHQCGNGFIQRVLDGGAMGIIFPHIHNAGKPALICILACRCKTDFTVCFEFNQANASGWKADARAAVAVTKYPPVGCRSMTGQMPIFSMQAKAVSDTMEFCNSSGSKVIAMVESRDAVNLVDKIAAVKGVDVVLVGSMDLTIDMGIGGQWDKPEYREALRQVSEACKAHGKVFGVAGVYDKPKLLDWIINTLGARFLLTQQDISLLLAGGKKTIHELANPR
;
A
#
# COMPACT_ATOMS: atom_id res chain seq x y z
N MET A 1 -49.75 48.80 -31.98
CA MET A 1 -49.40 47.51 -32.59
C MET A 1 -47.90 47.51 -32.77
N ALA A 2 -47.19 46.94 -31.81
CA ALA A 2 -45.73 46.82 -31.84
C ALA A 2 -45.42 45.34 -31.64
N ASP A 3 -44.93 44.70 -32.70
CA ASP A 3 -44.47 43.32 -32.71
C ASP A 3 -43.02 43.27 -32.27
N HIS A 4 -42.75 42.58 -31.15
CA HIS A 4 -41.42 42.14 -30.75
C HIS A 4 -41.44 40.63 -30.48
N PRO A 5 -40.46 39.87 -30.99
CA PRO A 5 -40.44 38.40 -30.93
C PRO A 5 -39.87 37.95 -29.59
N ASN A 6 -40.62 37.14 -28.85
CA ASN A 6 -40.12 36.45 -27.66
C ASN A 6 -40.76 35.07 -27.57
N GLN A 7 -39.91 34.04 -27.63
CA GLN A 7 -39.97 32.75 -26.93
C GLN A 7 -39.47 31.60 -27.82
N ILE A 8 -38.16 31.60 -28.09
CA ILE A 8 -37.41 30.34 -28.21
C ILE A 8 -36.85 30.06 -26.81
N ILE A 9 -37.69 29.57 -25.90
CA ILE A 9 -37.26 28.92 -24.66
C ILE A 9 -38.19 27.73 -24.43
N ALA A 10 -37.87 26.59 -25.04
CA ALA A 10 -38.35 25.31 -24.58
C ALA A 10 -37.43 24.20 -25.08
N THR A 11 -37.08 23.30 -24.17
CA THR A 11 -36.43 21.99 -24.40
C THR A 11 -34.90 21.95 -24.42
N VAL A 12 -34.25 22.39 -23.32
CA VAL A 12 -33.10 21.65 -22.81
C VAL A 12 -33.64 20.73 -21.72
N SER A 13 -33.76 19.45 -22.05
CA SER A 13 -34.19 18.42 -21.11
C SER A 13 -33.28 18.43 -19.88
N ASN A 14 -33.90 18.42 -18.70
CA ASN A 14 -33.34 18.48 -17.36
C ASN A 14 -32.48 17.24 -16.96
N ARG A 15 -31.71 16.67 -17.90
CA ARG A 15 -30.95 15.42 -17.74
C ARG A 15 -29.51 15.60 -17.24
N TYR A 16 -29.08 16.83 -16.93
CA TYR A 16 -27.71 17.12 -16.50
C TYR A 16 -27.56 17.52 -15.02
N PHE A 17 -28.64 17.54 -14.23
CA PHE A 17 -28.60 17.99 -12.82
C PHE A 17 -28.93 16.93 -11.78
N LEU A 18 -29.12 15.67 -12.18
CA LEU A 18 -29.12 14.57 -11.21
C LEU A 18 -27.68 14.10 -11.06
N GLY A 19 -26.94 14.76 -10.16
CA GLY A 19 -25.75 14.14 -9.57
C GLY A 19 -26.12 12.76 -9.00
N PRO A 20 -25.14 11.85 -8.83
CA PRO A 20 -25.43 10.54 -8.26
C PRO A 20 -26.23 10.68 -6.96
N ASP A 21 -27.24 9.83 -6.77
CA ASP A 21 -28.03 9.80 -5.55
C ASP A 21 -27.07 9.61 -4.37
N ILE A 22 -26.89 10.67 -3.57
CA ILE A 22 -25.94 10.71 -2.45
C ILE A 22 -26.26 9.60 -1.44
N SER A 23 -27.52 9.13 -1.38
CA SER A 23 -27.92 8.01 -0.52
C SER A 23 -27.36 6.65 -0.95
N THR A 24 -26.85 6.53 -2.18
CA THR A 24 -26.28 5.30 -2.74
C THR A 24 -24.75 5.31 -2.84
N MET A 25 -24.08 6.43 -2.53
CA MET A 25 -22.62 6.45 -2.52
C MET A 25 -22.11 5.60 -1.36
N GLU A 26 -21.25 4.62 -1.66
CA GLU A 26 -20.60 3.81 -0.64
C GLU A 26 -19.99 4.72 0.43
N THR A 27 -20.31 4.42 1.69
CA THR A 27 -19.89 5.24 2.84
C THR A 27 -18.37 5.17 3.04
N PHE A 28 -17.73 4.11 2.51
CA PHE A 28 -16.32 3.79 2.62
C PHE A 28 -15.80 3.22 1.30
N TYR A 29 -14.57 3.57 0.90
CA TYR A 29 -13.94 2.93 -0.25
C TYR A 29 -13.57 1.47 0.08
N SER A 30 -13.85 0.55 -0.85
CA SER A 30 -13.41 -0.84 -0.73
C SER A 30 -11.88 -0.98 -0.88
N ASN A 31 -11.33 -2.01 -0.22
CA ASN A 31 -9.92 -2.34 -0.34
C ASN A 31 -9.74 -3.49 -1.33
N SER A 32 -9.17 -3.20 -2.50
CA SER A 32 -8.94 -4.17 -3.58
C SER A 32 -8.12 -5.37 -3.13
N LEU A 33 -7.22 -5.24 -2.16
CA LEU A 33 -6.46 -6.36 -1.63
C LEU A 33 -7.40 -7.38 -0.96
N GLU A 34 -8.36 -6.91 -0.16
CA GLU A 34 -9.33 -7.77 0.50
C GLU A 34 -10.25 -8.44 -0.51
N THR A 35 -10.75 -7.68 -1.48
CA THR A 35 -11.61 -8.20 -2.55
C THR A 35 -10.90 -9.29 -3.37
N CYS A 36 -9.63 -9.06 -3.74
CA CYS A 36 -8.84 -10.05 -4.47
C CYS A 36 -8.60 -11.30 -3.64
N VAL A 37 -8.15 -11.15 -2.38
CA VAL A 37 -7.87 -12.28 -1.48
C VAL A 37 -9.14 -13.11 -1.23
N ALA A 38 -10.28 -12.46 -0.97
CA ALA A 38 -11.57 -13.12 -0.78
C ALA A 38 -12.01 -13.93 -2.01
N SER A 39 -11.66 -13.45 -3.21
CA SER A 39 -11.95 -14.11 -4.49
C SER A 39 -10.85 -15.09 -4.91
N ASN A 40 -9.84 -15.34 -4.06
CA ASN A 40 -8.65 -16.13 -4.37
C ASN A 40 -7.86 -15.63 -5.61
N GLU A 41 -7.96 -14.34 -5.91
CA GLU A 41 -7.23 -13.67 -6.98
C GLU A 41 -5.98 -12.95 -6.45
N VAL A 42 -5.04 -12.68 -7.36
CA VAL A 42 -3.83 -11.93 -7.02
C VAL A 42 -4.10 -10.43 -7.14
N CYS A 43 -3.93 -9.70 -6.04
CA CYS A 43 -3.91 -8.24 -6.05
C CYS A 43 -2.60 -7.75 -6.67
N LYS A 44 -2.67 -7.24 -7.90
CA LYS A 44 -1.52 -6.71 -8.65
C LYS A 44 -1.38 -5.21 -8.40
N ALA A 45 -0.25 -4.80 -7.81
CA ALA A 45 0.06 -3.39 -7.58
C ALA A 45 0.93 -2.82 -8.69
N PHE A 46 0.48 -1.71 -9.29
CA PHE A 46 1.27 -0.95 -10.25
C PHE A 46 2.25 -0.01 -9.55
N GLY A 47 3.55 -0.13 -9.83
CA GLY A 47 4.57 0.70 -9.21
C GLY A 47 4.64 2.10 -9.82
N ILE A 48 4.65 3.13 -8.99
CA ILE A 48 4.81 4.53 -9.40
C ILE A 48 6.01 5.09 -8.65
N LYS A 49 7.04 5.46 -9.41
CA LYS A 49 8.31 5.97 -8.87
C LYS A 49 8.64 7.37 -9.37
N ILE A 50 8.23 7.70 -10.59
CA ILE A 50 8.66 8.93 -11.28
C ILE A 50 7.51 9.74 -11.89
N SER A 51 6.29 9.21 -11.93
CA SER A 51 5.16 9.86 -12.60
C SER A 51 4.25 10.56 -11.57
N PRO A 52 4.40 11.88 -11.33
CA PRO A 52 3.53 12.61 -10.39
C PRO A 52 2.14 12.89 -10.97
N ASN A 53 1.95 12.71 -12.28
CA ASN A 53 0.69 12.97 -12.95
C ASN A 53 -0.34 11.88 -12.63
N ALA A 54 -1.48 12.28 -12.04
CA ALA A 54 -2.53 11.37 -11.65
C ALA A 54 -3.22 10.62 -12.80
N GLN A 55 -3.05 11.04 -14.06
CA GLN A 55 -3.51 10.27 -15.23
C GLN A 55 -2.86 8.89 -15.30
N VAL A 56 -1.68 8.71 -14.70
CA VAL A 56 -1.03 7.38 -14.60
C VAL A 56 -1.89 6.36 -13.85
N VAL A 57 -2.73 6.83 -12.93
CA VAL A 57 -3.65 5.98 -12.16
C VAL A 57 -4.77 5.44 -13.05
N GLN A 58 -5.31 6.27 -13.94
CA GLN A 58 -6.33 5.83 -14.91
C GLN A 58 -5.76 4.83 -15.91
N ILE A 59 -4.51 5.05 -16.35
CA ILE A 59 -3.77 4.07 -17.17
C ILE A 59 -3.63 2.75 -16.41
N ALA A 60 -3.23 2.78 -15.14
CA ALA A 60 -3.11 1.59 -14.31
C ALA A 60 -4.44 0.84 -14.16
N ARG A 61 -5.53 1.57 -13.90
CA ARG A 61 -6.88 1.01 -13.80
C ARG A 61 -7.29 0.30 -15.09
N ASN A 62 -7.09 0.94 -16.24
CA ASN A 62 -7.43 0.39 -17.55
C ASN A 62 -6.54 -0.79 -17.95
N ALA A 63 -5.31 -0.84 -17.46
CA ALA A 63 -4.40 -1.98 -17.64
C ALA A 63 -4.76 -3.19 -16.75
N GLY A 64 -5.75 -3.06 -15.84
CA GLY A 64 -6.22 -4.16 -14.99
C GLY A 64 -5.39 -4.38 -13.72
N PHE A 65 -4.72 -3.34 -13.22
CA PHE A 65 -4.13 -3.33 -11.88
C PHE A 65 -5.21 -3.12 -10.81
N ASN A 66 -5.00 -3.73 -9.64
CA ASN A 66 -5.95 -3.71 -8.51
C ASN A 66 -5.59 -2.65 -7.47
N SER A 67 -4.29 -2.35 -7.35
CA SER A 67 -3.77 -1.38 -6.39
C SER A 67 -2.64 -0.55 -6.99
N LEU A 68 -2.29 0.55 -6.32
CA LEU A 68 -1.08 1.31 -6.59
C LEU A 68 0.00 0.95 -5.57
N PHE A 69 1.24 0.99 -6.01
CA PHE A 69 2.43 0.96 -5.18
C PHE A 69 3.20 2.26 -5.42
N ILE A 70 2.97 3.25 -4.57
CA ILE A 70 3.62 4.56 -4.65
C ILE A 70 4.87 4.51 -3.79
N ASP A 71 6.04 4.70 -4.42
CA ASP A 71 7.32 4.49 -3.78
C ASP A 71 7.96 5.80 -3.33
N LEU A 72 7.91 6.09 -2.03
CA LEU A 72 8.58 7.26 -1.43
C LEU A 72 9.99 6.96 -0.93
N GLU A 73 10.44 5.71 -0.96
CA GLU A 73 11.77 5.33 -0.46
C GLU A 73 12.84 5.44 -1.54
N HIS A 74 12.52 4.99 -2.75
CA HIS A 74 13.43 5.09 -3.89
C HIS A 74 12.91 6.00 -5.00
N GLY A 75 11.69 6.51 -4.88
CA GLY A 75 11.15 7.56 -5.75
C GLY A 75 11.49 8.96 -5.24
N TRP A 76 11.08 9.96 -6.00
CA TRP A 76 11.29 11.38 -5.67
C TRP A 76 9.97 12.15 -5.51
N LEU A 77 8.84 11.44 -5.46
CA LEU A 77 7.52 12.04 -5.30
C LEU A 77 7.41 12.74 -3.94
N SER A 78 6.78 13.90 -3.93
CA SER A 78 6.40 14.62 -2.71
C SER A 78 5.14 14.03 -2.08
N LEU A 79 4.86 14.42 -0.82
CA LEU A 79 3.61 14.07 -0.15
C LEU A 79 2.37 14.63 -0.86
N ALA A 80 2.48 15.80 -1.49
CA ALA A 80 1.38 16.40 -2.23
C ALA A 80 1.04 15.59 -3.49
N GLU A 81 2.05 15.21 -4.26
CA GLU A 81 1.89 14.36 -5.44
C GLU A 81 1.38 12.97 -5.06
N THR A 82 1.91 12.41 -3.97
CA THR A 82 1.44 11.12 -3.43
C THR A 82 -0.03 11.18 -3.02
N SER A 83 -0.45 12.23 -2.31
CA SER A 83 -1.85 12.42 -1.94
C SER A 83 -2.73 12.55 -3.19
N ASN A 84 -2.30 13.31 -4.20
CA ASN A 84 -3.02 13.43 -5.47
C ASN A 84 -3.20 12.06 -6.17
N LEU A 85 -2.15 11.26 -6.23
CA LEU A 85 -2.20 9.88 -6.77
C LEU A 85 -3.15 8.99 -5.95
N CYS A 86 -3.11 9.08 -4.62
CA CYS A 86 -4.01 8.33 -3.75
C CYS A 86 -5.47 8.70 -3.99
N ASN A 87 -5.79 10.00 -4.06
CA ASN A 87 -7.15 10.49 -4.26
C ASN A 87 -7.75 10.01 -5.58
N VAL A 88 -6.99 10.09 -6.67
CA VAL A 88 -7.44 9.55 -7.96
C VAL A 88 -7.53 8.03 -7.91
N GLY A 89 -6.67 7.36 -7.13
CA GLY A 89 -6.75 5.92 -6.86
C GLY A 89 -8.09 5.52 -6.27
N LEU A 90 -8.46 6.16 -5.14
CA LEU A 90 -9.73 5.96 -4.46
C LEU A 90 -10.92 6.16 -5.41
N LEU A 91 -10.95 7.29 -6.12
CA LEU A 91 -12.01 7.62 -7.08
C LEU A 91 -12.08 6.67 -8.29
N SER A 92 -10.97 6.02 -8.65
CA SER A 92 -10.89 5.07 -9.77
C SER A 92 -11.13 3.62 -9.34
N GLY A 93 -11.38 3.37 -8.05
CA GLY A 93 -11.54 2.02 -7.49
C GLY A 93 -10.25 1.20 -7.50
N ILE A 94 -9.09 1.85 -7.36
CA ILE A 94 -7.77 1.21 -7.28
C ILE A 94 -7.10 1.61 -5.95
N THR A 95 -6.86 0.64 -5.07
CA THR A 95 -6.41 0.93 -3.69
C THR A 95 -4.98 1.46 -3.66
N PRO A 96 -4.71 2.65 -3.08
CA PRO A 96 -3.36 3.17 -2.99
C PRO A 96 -2.60 2.63 -1.78
N PHE A 97 -1.48 1.94 -2.03
CA PHE A 97 -0.48 1.59 -1.02
C PHE A 97 0.78 2.42 -1.21
N VAL A 98 1.33 2.94 -0.12
CA VAL A 98 2.51 3.80 -0.15
C VAL A 98 3.65 3.13 0.61
N ARG A 99 4.80 2.93 -0.04
CA ARG A 99 6.04 2.63 0.67
C ARG A 99 6.67 3.89 1.15
N VAL A 100 6.97 3.93 2.44
CA VAL A 100 7.60 5.07 3.11
C VAL A 100 9.11 4.85 3.21
N PRO A 101 9.93 5.91 3.30
CA PRO A 101 11.33 5.75 3.64
C PRO A 101 11.49 5.06 5.00
N HIS A 102 12.53 4.23 5.15
CA HIS A 102 12.92 3.66 6.44
C HIS A 102 12.95 4.67 7.60
N GLN A 103 13.54 5.84 7.33
CA GLN A 103 13.75 6.92 8.29
C GLN A 103 12.68 8.01 8.15
N CYS A 104 11.41 7.67 8.32
CA CYS A 104 10.32 8.60 8.07
C CYS A 104 9.95 9.53 9.24
N GLY A 105 10.56 9.42 10.42
CA GLY A 105 10.34 10.37 11.54
C GLY A 105 8.91 10.42 12.08
N ASN A 106 8.66 11.35 13.01
CA ASN A 106 7.37 11.46 13.73
C ASN A 106 6.30 12.16 12.88
N GLY A 107 5.20 11.45 12.62
CA GLY A 107 4.01 11.98 11.96
C GLY A 107 3.98 11.85 10.43
N PHE A 108 5.08 11.43 9.79
CA PHE A 108 5.09 11.21 8.33
C PHE A 108 4.07 10.16 7.90
N ILE A 109 4.03 9.02 8.60
CA ILE A 109 3.05 7.95 8.34
C ILE A 109 1.62 8.48 8.43
N GLN A 110 1.33 9.27 9.47
CA GLN A 110 0.03 9.90 9.63
C GLN A 110 -0.31 10.79 8.43
N ARG A 111 0.61 11.64 7.98
CA ARG A 111 0.39 12.52 6.82
C ARG A 111 0.14 11.73 5.52
N VAL A 112 0.81 10.60 5.33
CA VAL A 112 0.60 9.73 4.17
C VAL A 112 -0.79 9.11 4.20
N LEU A 113 -1.23 8.59 5.34
CA LEU A 113 -2.56 7.99 5.52
C LEU A 113 -3.68 9.05 5.47
N ASP A 114 -3.51 10.18 6.14
CA ASP A 114 -4.43 11.32 6.10
C ASP A 114 -4.55 11.89 4.68
N GLY A 115 -3.51 11.72 3.85
CA GLY A 115 -3.47 12.11 2.45
C GLY A 115 -4.16 11.14 1.49
N GLY A 116 -4.73 10.03 1.97
CA GLY A 116 -5.54 9.11 1.18
C GLY A 116 -4.96 7.71 0.98
N ALA A 117 -3.77 7.41 1.50
CA ALA A 117 -3.23 6.05 1.44
C ALA A 117 -4.09 5.08 2.26
N MET A 118 -4.40 3.91 1.71
CA MET A 118 -5.16 2.86 2.41
C MET A 118 -4.26 1.79 3.04
N GLY A 119 -2.94 1.95 2.93
CA GLY A 119 -1.98 1.11 3.60
C GLY A 119 -0.54 1.57 3.39
N ILE A 120 0.31 1.15 4.31
CA ILE A 120 1.72 1.53 4.36
C ILE A 120 2.57 0.29 4.23
N ILE A 121 3.52 0.36 3.30
CA ILE A 121 4.59 -0.61 3.14
C ILE A 121 5.78 -0.08 3.92
N PHE A 122 6.13 -0.80 4.98
CA PHE A 122 7.30 -0.50 5.79
C PHE A 122 8.47 -1.32 5.27
N PRO A 123 9.50 -0.68 4.68
CA PRO A 123 10.72 -1.36 4.28
C PRO A 123 11.51 -1.77 5.52
N HIS A 124 12.49 -2.65 5.33
CA HIS A 124 13.50 -2.98 6.32
C HIS A 124 12.92 -3.42 7.67
N ILE A 125 11.85 -4.24 7.65
CA ILE A 125 11.35 -4.88 8.88
C ILE A 125 12.27 -6.04 9.22
N HIS A 126 12.97 -5.93 10.36
CA HIS A 126 13.98 -6.90 10.75
C HIS A 126 13.64 -7.66 12.03
N ASN A 127 12.63 -7.23 12.78
CA ASN A 127 12.25 -7.89 14.01
C ASN A 127 10.76 -7.67 14.33
N ALA A 128 10.31 -8.43 15.32
CA ALA A 128 9.04 -8.28 15.99
C ALA A 128 9.27 -7.82 17.43
N GLY A 129 10.19 -6.88 17.66
CA GLY A 129 10.79 -6.51 18.94
C GLY A 129 9.99 -5.46 19.72
N LYS A 130 10.65 -4.64 20.54
CA LYS A 130 10.03 -3.43 21.09
C LYS A 130 10.31 -2.27 20.10
N PRO A 131 9.30 -1.45 19.75
CA PRO A 131 9.45 -0.23 18.96
C PRO A 131 10.65 0.60 19.43
N ALA A 132 11.42 1.12 18.47
CA ALA A 132 12.40 2.15 18.76
C ALA A 132 11.72 3.36 19.43
N LEU A 133 12.42 3.96 20.40
CA LEU A 133 11.98 4.98 21.36
C LEU A 133 11.18 6.17 20.77
N ILE A 134 11.30 6.42 19.47
CA ILE A 134 10.66 7.55 18.79
C ILE A 134 9.18 7.30 18.43
N CYS A 135 8.75 6.06 18.19
CA CYS A 135 7.33 5.75 17.97
C CYS A 135 6.47 6.03 19.21
N ILE A 136 7.04 5.94 20.41
CA ILE A 136 6.34 6.18 21.67
C ILE A 136 6.03 7.66 21.89
N LEU A 137 6.87 8.57 21.37
CA LEU A 137 6.66 10.02 21.53
C LEU A 137 5.55 10.57 20.63
N ALA A 138 5.23 9.90 19.51
CA ALA A 138 4.10 10.27 18.64
C ALA A 138 2.75 9.82 19.24
N CYS A 139 2.76 8.79 20.08
CA CYS A 139 1.56 8.17 20.64
C CYS A 139 1.18 8.80 21.98
N ARG A 140 0.46 9.93 21.91
CA ARG A 140 -0.14 10.61 23.09
C ARG A 140 -1.47 9.98 23.54
N CYS A 141 -1.71 8.69 23.28
CA CYS A 141 -2.99 8.08 23.64
C CYS A 141 -3.01 7.75 25.14
N LYS A 142 -3.94 8.37 25.88
CA LYS A 142 -4.09 8.26 27.34
C LYS A 142 -4.98 7.11 27.80
N THR A 143 -5.59 6.36 26.88
CA THR A 143 -6.53 5.29 27.18
C THR A 143 -5.83 3.94 27.02
N ASP A 144 -5.61 3.29 28.17
CA ASP A 144 -4.81 2.08 28.42
C ASP A 144 -3.28 2.27 28.49
N PHE A 145 -2.82 2.61 29.70
CA PHE A 145 -1.44 2.91 30.08
C PHE A 145 -0.44 1.74 29.91
N THR A 146 -0.91 0.52 29.64
CA THR A 146 -0.07 -0.68 29.54
C THR A 146 0.66 -0.78 28.20
N VAL A 147 0.09 -0.22 27.13
CA VAL A 147 0.72 -0.28 25.80
C VAL A 147 1.92 0.67 25.72
N CYS A 148 1.92 1.80 26.45
CA CYS A 148 3.01 2.80 26.37
C CYS A 148 4.18 2.57 27.35
N PHE A 149 4.00 1.85 28.47
CA PHE A 149 4.99 1.86 29.57
C PHE A 149 6.12 0.81 29.48
N GLU A 150 6.00 -0.19 28.61
CA GLU A 150 7.08 -1.18 28.44
C GLU A 150 8.21 -0.72 27.49
N PHE A 151 8.18 0.53 27.05
CA PHE A 151 9.01 1.06 25.99
C PHE A 151 10.17 1.97 26.42
N ASN A 152 10.33 2.17 27.73
CA ASN A 152 11.37 3.04 28.25
C ASN A 152 12.60 2.21 28.63
N GLN A 153 13.69 2.40 27.88
CA GLN A 153 15.06 1.94 28.08
C GLN A 153 15.55 0.77 27.20
N ALA A 154 16.75 0.99 26.64
CA ALA A 154 17.59 0.12 25.81
C ALA A 154 17.34 0.13 24.29
N ASN A 155 17.98 1.08 23.59
CA ASN A 155 18.92 0.84 22.48
C ASN A 155 19.12 2.12 21.65
N ALA A 156 20.16 2.89 21.99
CA ALA A 156 20.56 4.12 21.30
C ALA A 156 21.55 3.88 20.14
N SER A 157 21.62 2.66 19.58
CA SER A 157 22.58 2.34 18.51
C SER A 157 22.00 1.35 17.50
N GLY A 158 21.55 1.87 16.35
CA GLY A 158 21.12 1.11 15.17
C GLY A 158 19.61 1.08 14.95
N TRP A 159 19.11 1.87 13.99
CA TRP A 159 17.68 1.99 13.68
C TRP A 159 17.25 0.89 12.70
N LYS A 160 16.43 -0.06 13.16
CA LYS A 160 15.81 -1.13 12.35
C LYS A 160 14.29 -1.08 12.55
N ALA A 161 13.49 -1.20 11.49
CA ALA A 161 12.04 -1.09 11.58
C ALA A 161 11.46 -2.36 12.22
N ASP A 162 10.44 -2.17 13.06
CA ASP A 162 9.78 -3.23 13.84
C ASP A 162 8.31 -3.30 13.43
N ALA A 163 7.81 -4.53 13.24
CA ALA A 163 6.42 -4.81 12.92
C ALA A 163 5.44 -4.20 13.94
N ARG A 164 5.75 -4.21 15.25
CA ARG A 164 4.88 -3.60 16.27
C ARG A 164 4.86 -2.08 16.18
N ALA A 165 6.00 -1.47 15.88
CA ALA A 165 6.10 -0.04 15.66
C ALA A 165 5.25 0.38 14.44
N ALA A 166 5.34 -0.37 13.35
CA ALA A 166 4.55 -0.16 12.13
C ALA A 166 3.04 -0.22 12.41
N VAL A 167 2.58 -1.19 13.21
CA VAL A 167 1.17 -1.28 13.65
C VAL A 167 0.78 -0.06 14.48
N ALA A 168 1.60 0.30 15.48
CA ALA A 168 1.31 1.39 16.41
C ALA A 168 1.07 2.73 15.70
N VAL A 169 1.87 3.05 14.69
CA VAL A 169 1.76 4.34 13.96
C VAL A 169 0.71 4.33 12.83
N THR A 170 0.26 3.15 12.40
CA THR A 170 -0.71 3.01 11.29
C THR A 170 -2.15 2.91 11.81
N LYS A 171 -2.34 2.18 12.90
CA LYS A 171 -3.65 1.84 13.46
C LYS A 171 -4.07 2.83 14.55
N TYR A 172 -5.38 2.99 14.71
CA TYR A 172 -5.99 3.73 15.82
C TYR A 172 -6.16 2.84 17.07
N PRO A 173 -6.38 3.43 18.25
CA PRO A 173 -6.74 2.67 19.44
C PRO A 173 -7.93 1.72 19.21
N PRO A 174 -8.01 0.57 19.91
CA PRO A 174 -7.01 0.02 20.83
C PRO A 174 -5.88 -0.76 20.14
N VAL A 175 -5.85 -0.82 18.80
CA VAL A 175 -4.86 -1.62 18.05
C VAL A 175 -3.51 -0.90 17.93
N GLY A 176 -3.55 0.41 17.73
CA GLY A 176 -2.37 1.27 17.67
C GLY A 176 -2.63 2.58 18.41
N CYS A 177 -1.89 3.62 18.02
CA CYS A 177 -1.89 4.90 18.71
C CYS A 177 -1.72 6.10 17.75
N ARG A 178 -2.08 5.92 16.48
CA ARG A 178 -2.19 6.99 15.48
C ARG A 178 -3.12 8.10 15.97
N SER A 179 -2.74 9.36 15.74
CA SER A 179 -3.64 10.51 15.98
C SER A 179 -4.68 10.62 14.87
N MET A 180 -5.89 11.00 15.24
CA MET A 180 -7.02 11.09 14.33
C MET A 180 -7.23 12.53 13.86
N THR A 181 -7.61 12.68 12.60
CA THR A 181 -8.17 13.89 12.02
C THR A 181 -9.63 13.64 11.62
N GLY A 182 -10.41 14.68 11.35
CA GLY A 182 -11.84 14.56 11.08
C GLY A 182 -12.14 14.01 9.67
N GLN A 183 -11.92 14.83 8.65
CA GLN A 183 -12.25 14.50 7.26
C GLN A 183 -11.00 14.03 6.52
N MET A 184 -11.08 12.86 5.88
CA MET A 184 -9.98 12.27 5.10
C MET A 184 -10.48 11.84 3.72
N PRO A 185 -9.58 11.74 2.71
CA PRO A 185 -9.97 11.33 1.37
C PRO A 185 -10.56 9.91 1.29
N ILE A 186 -10.12 8.98 2.16
CA ILE A 186 -10.68 7.63 2.26
C ILE A 186 -12.16 7.60 2.71
N PHE A 187 -12.73 8.75 3.06
CA PHE A 187 -14.15 8.95 3.36
C PHE A 187 -14.81 9.95 2.40
N SER A 188 -14.19 10.21 1.25
CA SER A 188 -14.65 11.24 0.29
C SER A 188 -14.80 12.61 0.93
N MET A 189 -13.93 12.94 1.89
CA MET A 189 -13.97 14.17 2.69
C MET A 189 -15.24 14.34 3.53
N GLN A 190 -16.07 13.31 3.67
CA GLN A 190 -17.23 13.33 4.55
C GLN A 190 -16.79 13.15 6.00
N ALA A 191 -17.47 13.84 6.91
CA ALA A 191 -17.33 13.55 8.33
C ALA A 191 -17.98 12.20 8.63
N LYS A 192 -17.30 11.35 9.41
CA LYS A 192 -17.81 10.07 9.90
C LYS A 192 -17.78 10.07 11.43
N ALA A 193 -18.54 9.19 12.05
CA ALA A 193 -18.40 8.98 13.48
C ALA A 193 -16.98 8.50 13.79
N VAL A 194 -16.47 8.90 14.95
CA VAL A 194 -15.12 8.51 15.41
C VAL A 194 -15.00 6.98 15.50
N SER A 195 -16.03 6.31 16.03
CA SER A 195 -16.09 4.84 16.11
C SER A 195 -15.91 4.19 14.75
N ASP A 196 -16.68 4.63 13.77
CA ASP A 196 -16.74 4.03 12.44
C ASP A 196 -15.42 4.29 11.70
N THR A 197 -14.83 5.47 11.88
CA THR A 197 -13.51 5.82 11.38
C THR A 197 -12.45 4.87 11.92
N MET A 198 -12.44 4.67 13.25
CA MET A 198 -11.46 3.82 13.91
C MET A 198 -11.61 2.36 13.50
N GLU A 199 -12.85 1.86 13.47
CA GLU A 199 -13.16 0.49 13.07
C GLU A 199 -12.77 0.24 11.61
N PHE A 200 -13.20 1.10 10.69
CA PHE A 200 -12.88 0.96 9.27
C PHE A 200 -11.38 1.07 9.01
N CYS A 201 -10.69 2.08 9.55
CA CYS A 201 -9.25 2.22 9.33
C CYS A 201 -8.46 1.04 9.90
N ASN A 202 -8.86 0.54 11.08
CA ASN A 202 -8.16 -0.58 11.70
C ASN A 202 -8.37 -1.90 10.93
N SER A 203 -9.57 -2.12 10.40
CA SER A 203 -9.92 -3.31 9.63
C SER A 203 -9.44 -3.24 8.18
N SER A 204 -9.86 -2.23 7.41
CA SER A 204 -9.71 -2.20 5.94
C SER A 204 -9.00 -0.96 5.38
N GLY A 205 -9.12 0.19 6.05
CA GLY A 205 -8.69 1.50 5.53
C GLY A 205 -7.25 1.92 5.82
N SER A 206 -6.47 1.15 6.58
CA SER A 206 -5.07 1.45 6.89
C SER A 206 -4.27 0.16 7.10
N LYS A 207 -3.93 -0.53 6.01
CA LYS A 207 -3.18 -1.79 6.02
C LYS A 207 -1.72 -1.61 6.44
N VAL A 208 -1.21 -2.53 7.24
CA VAL A 208 0.21 -2.62 7.61
C VAL A 208 0.86 -3.73 6.80
N ILE A 209 1.76 -3.34 5.89
CA ILE A 209 2.49 -4.25 5.02
C ILE A 209 3.95 -4.27 5.49
N ALA A 210 4.35 -5.35 6.13
CA ALA A 210 5.71 -5.53 6.66
C ALA A 210 6.61 -6.13 5.57
N MET A 211 7.55 -5.34 5.06
CA MET A 211 8.49 -5.82 4.05
C MET A 211 9.70 -6.49 4.71
N VAL A 212 9.90 -7.78 4.43
CA VAL A 212 11.03 -8.59 4.89
C VAL A 212 12.01 -8.80 3.73
N GLU A 213 13.25 -8.36 3.92
CA GLU A 213 14.24 -8.29 2.84
C GLU A 213 15.68 -8.51 3.30
N SER A 214 15.85 -9.19 4.43
CA SER A 214 17.14 -9.67 4.93
C SER A 214 16.99 -11.07 5.47
N ARG A 215 18.07 -11.84 5.51
CA ARG A 215 18.12 -13.19 6.08
C ARG A 215 17.68 -13.19 7.55
N ASP A 216 18.10 -12.19 8.31
CA ASP A 216 17.69 -12.01 9.71
C ASP A 216 16.16 -11.84 9.83
N ALA A 217 15.56 -11.04 8.95
CA ALA A 217 14.10 -10.84 8.93
C ALA A 217 13.37 -12.15 8.59
N VAL A 218 13.87 -12.90 7.60
CA VAL A 218 13.30 -14.22 7.23
C VAL A 218 13.38 -15.19 8.40
N ASN A 219 14.51 -15.26 9.10
CA ASN A 219 14.67 -16.11 10.30
C ASN A 219 13.69 -15.75 11.44
N LEU A 220 13.18 -14.52 11.46
CA LEU A 220 12.24 -14.00 12.46
C LEU A 220 10.81 -13.89 11.92
N VAL A 221 10.53 -14.38 10.71
CA VAL A 221 9.27 -14.10 10.02
C VAL A 221 8.04 -14.64 10.76
N ASP A 222 8.15 -15.78 11.45
CA ASP A 222 7.07 -16.32 12.27
C ASP A 222 6.63 -15.32 13.36
N LYS A 223 7.60 -14.71 14.06
CA LYS A 223 7.32 -13.70 15.08
C LYS A 223 6.76 -12.40 14.48
N ILE A 224 7.24 -12.01 13.30
CA ILE A 224 6.74 -10.84 12.55
C ILE A 224 5.28 -11.07 12.14
N ALA A 225 4.99 -12.23 11.56
CA ALA A 225 3.65 -12.64 11.14
C ALA A 225 2.70 -12.78 12.34
N ALA A 226 3.18 -13.18 13.52
CA ALA A 226 2.37 -13.27 14.74
C ALA A 226 1.91 -11.91 15.28
N VAL A 227 2.48 -10.79 14.84
CA VAL A 227 2.11 -9.45 15.34
C VAL A 227 0.66 -9.12 14.95
N LYS A 228 -0.20 -8.91 15.95
CA LYS A 228 -1.57 -8.43 15.75
C LYS A 228 -1.54 -7.06 15.09
N GLY A 229 -2.32 -6.89 14.01
CA GLY A 229 -2.39 -5.65 13.24
C GLY A 229 -1.48 -5.61 12.01
N VAL A 230 -0.51 -6.53 11.88
CA VAL A 230 0.15 -6.77 10.58
C VAL A 230 -0.86 -7.45 9.66
N ASP A 231 -1.05 -6.91 8.47
CA ASP A 231 -2.00 -7.42 7.48
C ASP A 231 -1.30 -8.27 6.41
N VAL A 232 -0.12 -7.84 5.97
CA VAL A 232 0.65 -8.47 4.89
C VAL A 232 2.10 -8.63 5.31
N VAL A 233 2.70 -9.78 5.02
CA VAL A 233 4.17 -9.93 5.01
C VAL A 233 4.61 -10.00 3.55
N LEU A 234 5.46 -9.06 3.17
CA LEU A 234 5.87 -8.81 1.79
C LEU A 234 7.36 -9.09 1.65
N VAL A 235 7.78 -9.93 0.71
CA VAL A 235 9.21 -10.17 0.47
C VAL A 235 9.76 -9.12 -0.50
N GLY A 236 10.71 -8.32 -0.05
CA GLY A 236 11.52 -7.43 -0.89
C GLY A 236 12.63 -8.22 -1.57
N SER A 237 12.35 -8.82 -2.73
CA SER A 237 13.23 -9.86 -3.29
C SER A 237 14.61 -9.35 -3.66
N MET A 238 14.70 -8.12 -4.20
CA MET A 238 15.97 -7.56 -4.65
C MET A 238 16.95 -7.41 -3.49
N ASP A 239 16.55 -6.69 -2.45
CA ASP A 239 17.37 -6.51 -1.24
C ASP A 239 17.62 -7.84 -0.51
N LEU A 240 16.63 -8.76 -0.46
CA LEU A 240 16.84 -10.08 0.12
C LEU A 240 17.96 -10.85 -0.56
N THR A 241 17.97 -10.88 -1.90
CA THR A 241 19.05 -11.59 -2.61
C THR A 241 20.40 -10.92 -2.48
N ILE A 242 20.44 -9.58 -2.38
CA ILE A 242 21.67 -8.84 -2.12
C ILE A 242 22.21 -9.21 -0.73
N ASP A 243 21.37 -9.16 0.30
CA ASP A 243 21.71 -9.54 1.68
C ASP A 243 22.17 -11.01 1.79
N MET A 244 21.59 -11.89 0.98
CA MET A 244 21.99 -13.29 0.91
C MET A 244 23.28 -13.56 0.12
N GLY A 245 23.87 -12.55 -0.53
CA GLY A 245 25.06 -12.71 -1.38
C GLY A 245 24.78 -13.32 -2.76
N ILE A 246 23.51 -13.37 -3.18
CA ILE A 246 23.04 -13.97 -4.43
C ILE A 246 22.25 -12.95 -5.28
N GLY A 247 22.63 -11.67 -5.22
CA GLY A 247 21.90 -10.55 -5.84
C GLY A 247 21.39 -10.85 -7.25
N GLY A 248 20.07 -10.79 -7.44
CA GLY A 248 19.41 -11.02 -8.74
C GLY A 248 19.28 -12.48 -9.17
N GLN A 249 19.78 -13.45 -8.40
CA GLN A 249 19.77 -14.87 -8.74
C GLN A 249 18.57 -15.60 -8.10
N TRP A 250 17.37 -15.34 -8.63
CA TRP A 250 16.09 -15.86 -8.08
C TRP A 250 15.92 -17.38 -8.13
N ASP A 251 16.73 -18.08 -8.92
CA ASP A 251 16.63 -19.54 -9.06
C ASP A 251 17.38 -20.30 -7.96
N LYS A 252 18.18 -19.60 -7.16
CA LYS A 252 18.97 -20.19 -6.07
C LYS A 252 18.07 -20.80 -4.98
N PRO A 253 18.43 -21.99 -4.44
CA PRO A 253 17.61 -22.67 -3.45
C PRO A 253 17.41 -21.84 -2.18
N GLU A 254 18.38 -21.02 -1.79
CA GLU A 254 18.33 -20.17 -0.61
C GLU A 254 17.20 -19.13 -0.69
N TYR A 255 17.01 -18.53 -1.88
CA TYR A 255 15.91 -17.58 -2.09
C TYR A 255 14.55 -18.29 -2.13
N ARG A 256 14.47 -19.45 -2.80
CA ARG A 256 13.24 -20.27 -2.83
C ARG A 256 12.83 -20.73 -1.44
N GLU A 257 13.79 -21.15 -0.63
CA GLU A 257 13.58 -21.55 0.75
C GLU A 257 13.12 -20.39 1.63
N ALA A 258 13.69 -19.19 1.44
CA ALA A 258 13.20 -18.00 2.13
C ALA A 258 11.73 -17.70 1.80
N LEU A 259 11.34 -17.75 0.53
CA LEU A 259 9.95 -17.57 0.13
C LEU A 259 9.02 -18.62 0.74
N ARG A 260 9.48 -19.88 0.84
CA ARG A 260 8.72 -20.97 1.49
C ARG A 260 8.49 -20.68 2.97
N GLN A 261 9.53 -20.27 3.70
CA GLN A 261 9.43 -19.93 5.13
C GLN A 261 8.46 -18.77 5.38
N VAL A 262 8.54 -17.71 4.56
CA VAL A 262 7.62 -16.58 4.68
C VAL A 262 6.18 -17.00 4.36
N SER A 263 5.98 -17.78 3.30
CA SER A 263 4.66 -18.34 2.94
C SER A 263 4.05 -19.16 4.07
N GLU A 264 4.84 -20.04 4.71
CA GLU A 264 4.39 -20.89 5.80
C GLU A 264 4.02 -20.08 7.05
N ALA A 265 4.84 -19.09 7.42
CA ALA A 265 4.51 -18.17 8.50
C ALA A 265 3.24 -17.35 8.22
N CYS A 266 3.08 -16.85 6.99
CA CYS A 266 1.85 -16.17 6.58
C CYS A 266 0.62 -17.06 6.75
N LYS A 267 0.69 -18.32 6.27
CA LYS A 267 -0.41 -19.28 6.41
C LYS A 267 -0.72 -19.58 7.88
N ALA A 268 0.30 -19.80 8.70
CA ALA A 268 0.14 -20.10 10.12
C ALA A 268 -0.55 -18.98 10.91
N HIS A 269 -0.29 -17.71 10.54
CA HIS A 269 -0.82 -16.53 11.25
C HIS A 269 -1.94 -15.81 10.49
N GLY A 270 -2.47 -16.40 9.42
CA GLY A 270 -3.55 -15.83 8.62
C GLY A 270 -3.19 -14.48 7.97
N LYS A 271 -1.93 -14.30 7.56
CA LYS A 271 -1.45 -13.09 6.88
C LYS A 271 -1.46 -13.26 5.38
N VAL A 272 -1.68 -12.18 4.65
CA VAL A 272 -1.49 -12.19 3.20
C VAL A 272 0.00 -12.28 2.91
N PHE A 273 0.39 -13.27 2.10
CA PHE A 273 1.75 -13.37 1.59
C PHE A 273 1.88 -12.54 0.31
N GLY A 274 2.88 -11.66 0.26
CA GLY A 274 3.21 -10.89 -0.92
C GLY A 274 4.67 -10.95 -1.34
N VAL A 275 4.92 -10.60 -2.61
CA VAL A 275 6.27 -10.53 -3.19
C VAL A 275 6.45 -9.25 -4.03
N ALA A 276 7.61 -8.62 -3.88
CA ALA A 276 8.06 -7.49 -4.67
C ALA A 276 9.41 -7.80 -5.31
N GLY A 277 9.79 -7.06 -6.37
CA GLY A 277 11.13 -7.16 -6.97
C GLY A 277 11.37 -8.34 -7.90
N VAL A 278 10.33 -9.14 -8.21
CA VAL A 278 10.40 -10.23 -9.19
C VAL A 278 9.59 -9.83 -10.42
N TYR A 279 10.28 -9.36 -11.45
CA TYR A 279 9.66 -8.89 -12.69
C TYR A 279 10.03 -9.78 -13.87
N ASP A 280 9.11 -9.96 -14.81
CA ASP A 280 9.35 -10.68 -16.08
C ASP A 280 9.83 -12.14 -15.90
N LYS A 281 9.41 -12.80 -14.82
CA LYS A 281 9.75 -14.20 -14.49
C LYS A 281 8.48 -15.05 -14.35
N PRO A 282 7.75 -15.33 -15.44
CA PRO A 282 6.42 -15.95 -15.37
C PRO A 282 6.39 -17.31 -14.68
N LYS A 283 7.39 -18.17 -14.91
CA LYS A 283 7.48 -19.49 -14.24
C LYS A 283 7.71 -19.40 -12.73
N LEU A 284 8.52 -18.43 -12.29
CA LEU A 284 8.78 -18.21 -10.87
C LEU A 284 7.54 -17.61 -10.20
N LEU A 285 6.89 -16.64 -10.85
CA LEU A 285 5.66 -16.04 -10.37
C LEU A 285 4.53 -17.06 -10.28
N ASP A 286 4.39 -17.95 -11.27
CA ASP A 286 3.43 -19.06 -11.23
C ASP A 286 3.64 -19.94 -9.99
N TRP A 287 4.88 -20.37 -9.73
CA TRP A 287 5.21 -21.14 -8.53
C TRP A 287 4.91 -20.36 -7.23
N ILE A 288 5.26 -19.07 -7.16
CA ILE A 288 4.96 -18.21 -6.01
C ILE A 288 3.44 -18.08 -5.76
N ILE A 289 2.65 -17.89 -6.82
CA ILE A 289 1.21 -17.69 -6.73
C ILE A 289 0.49 -19.01 -6.42
N ASN A 290 0.79 -20.06 -7.18
CA ASN A 290 0.01 -21.29 -7.19
C ASN A 290 0.52 -22.35 -6.22
N THR A 291 1.82 -22.36 -5.91
CA THR A 291 2.40 -23.28 -4.92
C THR A 291 2.55 -22.62 -3.55
N LEU A 292 3.12 -21.42 -3.49
CA LEU A 292 3.30 -20.72 -2.20
C LEU A 292 2.06 -19.93 -1.75
N GLY A 293 1.10 -19.67 -2.63
CA GLY A 293 -0.15 -19.01 -2.26
C GLY A 293 -0.02 -17.49 -2.09
N ALA A 294 0.93 -16.84 -2.75
CA ALA A 294 1.03 -15.38 -2.71
C ALA A 294 -0.22 -14.74 -3.34
N ARG A 295 -0.78 -13.71 -2.70
CA ARG A 295 -1.98 -12.98 -3.16
C ARG A 295 -1.78 -11.47 -3.28
N PHE A 296 -0.57 -10.98 -3.02
CA PHE A 296 -0.20 -9.59 -3.24
C PHE A 296 1.12 -9.47 -3.98
N LEU A 297 1.14 -8.88 -5.18
CA LEU A 297 2.37 -8.71 -5.95
C LEU A 297 2.60 -7.24 -6.25
N LEU A 298 3.78 -6.73 -5.87
CA LEU A 298 4.29 -5.47 -6.42
C LEU A 298 4.90 -5.77 -7.78
N THR A 299 4.25 -5.29 -8.84
CA THR A 299 4.62 -5.58 -10.22
C THR A 299 5.55 -4.49 -10.78
N GLN A 300 5.72 -4.46 -12.10
CA GLN A 300 6.55 -3.48 -12.79
C GLN A 300 6.17 -2.03 -12.44
N GLN A 301 7.17 -1.17 -12.59
CA GLN A 301 7.05 0.26 -12.28
C GLN A 301 6.88 1.09 -13.55
N ASP A 302 6.26 2.26 -13.42
CA ASP A 302 6.07 3.26 -14.46
C ASP A 302 7.30 3.48 -15.35
N ILE A 303 8.47 3.70 -14.75
CA ILE A 303 9.73 3.91 -15.48
C ILE A 303 10.07 2.72 -16.39
N SER A 304 9.96 1.49 -15.89
CA SER A 304 10.30 0.27 -16.62
C SER A 304 9.31 -0.02 -17.73
N LEU A 305 8.01 0.17 -17.47
CA LEU A 305 6.95 -0.03 -18.48
C LEU A 305 7.04 1.00 -19.61
N LEU A 306 7.26 2.28 -19.28
CA LEU A 306 7.44 3.34 -20.28
C LEU A 306 8.66 3.05 -21.15
N LEU A 307 9.79 2.66 -20.54
CA LEU A 307 10.99 2.32 -21.30
C LEU A 307 10.78 1.07 -22.19
N ALA A 308 10.11 0.04 -21.68
CA ALA A 308 9.81 -1.17 -22.44
C ALA A 308 8.90 -0.87 -23.65
N GLY A 309 7.83 -0.08 -23.44
CA GLY A 309 6.95 0.38 -24.50
C GLY A 309 7.68 1.20 -25.55
N GLY A 310 8.48 2.19 -25.12
CA GLY A 310 9.28 3.03 -26.02
C GLY A 310 10.29 2.22 -26.84
N LYS A 311 11.02 1.30 -26.21
CA LYS A 311 11.95 0.39 -26.91
C LYS A 311 11.25 -0.47 -27.94
N LYS A 312 10.08 -1.02 -27.60
CA LYS A 312 9.27 -1.82 -28.52
C LYS A 312 8.87 -0.99 -29.76
N THR A 313 8.33 0.22 -29.56
CA THR A 313 7.95 1.12 -30.67
C THR A 313 9.12 1.42 -31.58
N ILE A 314 10.29 1.80 -31.03
CA ILE A 314 11.48 2.09 -31.85
C ILE A 314 11.99 0.84 -32.57
N HIS A 315 11.96 -0.32 -31.93
CA HIS A 315 12.38 -1.58 -32.55
C HIS A 315 11.50 -1.95 -33.75
N GLU A 316 10.17 -1.81 -33.61
CA GLU A 316 9.20 -2.06 -34.68
C GLU A 316 9.37 -1.07 -35.85
N LEU A 317 9.66 0.20 -35.58
CA LEU A 317 9.94 1.20 -36.62
C LEU A 317 11.29 1.00 -37.33
N ALA A 318 12.30 0.47 -36.63
CA ALA A 318 13.60 0.15 -37.21
C ALA A 318 13.57 -1.14 -38.04
N ASN A 319 12.58 -2.01 -37.81
CA ASN A 319 12.39 -3.27 -38.52
C ASN A 319 10.95 -3.38 -39.05
N PRO A 320 10.51 -2.43 -39.91
CA PRO A 320 9.19 -2.51 -40.50
C PRO A 320 9.17 -3.73 -41.43
N ARG A 321 8.19 -4.61 -41.23
CA ARG A 321 7.96 -5.75 -42.13
C ARG A 321 7.58 -5.29 -43.52
#